data_AF-A0A6G1S0X2-F1
#
_entry.id   AF-A0A6G1S0X2-F1
#
_cell.length_a   1.000
_cell.length_b   1.000
_cell.length_c   1.000
_cell.angle_alpha   90.00
_cell.angle_beta   90.00
_cell.angle_gamma   90.00
#
_symmetry.space_group_name_H-M   'P 1'
#
loop_
_entity.id
_entity.type
_entity.pdbx_description
1 polymer ?
#
loop_
_entity_poly.entity_id
_entity_poly.type
_entity_poly.pdbx_seq_one_letter_code
_entity_poly.pdbx_strand_id
1 'polypeptide(L)'
;KVIEVMNDAEKKLSEFSVSKAASSHEAEEKLLTHKTLVSVVNSFQEKITALEEKASQLEKVSNDASKATISRSMTTVWQRWTRLQNVAQEQEKILEDAVQEWKGFNDKIEKATIAIDQLQGRLPESSVEKASKTE
;
A
#
# COMPACT_ATOMS: atom_id res chain seq x y z
N LYS A 1 10.10 -15.52 -19.08
CA LYS A 1 10.59 -15.22 -17.71
C LYS A 1 10.29 -13.81 -17.22
N VAL A 2 10.81 -12.69 -17.76
CA VAL A 2 10.47 -11.33 -17.23
C VAL A 2 9.02 -10.91 -17.53
N ILE A 3 8.54 -11.19 -18.75
CA ILE A 3 7.17 -10.86 -19.17
C ILE A 3 6.13 -11.62 -18.33
N GLU A 4 6.37 -12.89 -18.03
CA GLU A 4 5.47 -13.72 -17.21
C GLU A 4 5.35 -13.16 -15.80
N VAL A 5 6.47 -12.87 -15.13
CA VAL A 5 6.42 -12.30 -13.78
C VAL A 5 5.82 -10.89 -13.75
N MET A 6 5.98 -10.10 -14.82
CA MET A 6 5.29 -8.83 -14.98
C MET A 6 3.77 -9.02 -15.16
N ASN A 7 3.33 -10.04 -15.90
CA ASN A 7 1.91 -10.38 -16.02
C ASN A 7 1.31 -10.76 -14.66
N ASP A 8 2.02 -11.58 -13.89
CA ASP A 8 1.57 -12.01 -12.57
C ASP A 8 1.49 -10.84 -11.59
N ALA A 9 2.47 -9.93 -11.61
CA ALA A 9 2.45 -8.71 -10.80
C ALA A 9 1.33 -7.76 -11.22
N GLU A 10 1.09 -7.58 -12.52
CA GLU A 10 -0.01 -6.78 -13.05
C GLU A 10 -1.37 -7.32 -12.59
N LYS A 11 -1.56 -8.64 -12.70
CA LYS A 11 -2.78 -9.30 -12.21
C LYS A 11 -2.96 -9.07 -10.71
N LYS A 12 -1.92 -9.32 -9.90
CA LYS A 12 -1.97 -9.11 -8.45
C LYS A 12 -2.28 -7.67 -8.09
N LEU A 13 -1.67 -6.69 -8.75
CA LEU A 13 -1.95 -5.26 -8.53
C LEU A 13 -3.39 -4.90 -8.89
N SER A 14 -3.93 -5.48 -9.97
CA SER A 14 -5.32 -5.23 -10.39
C SER A 14 -6.35 -5.85 -9.45
N GLU A 15 -6.04 -6.99 -8.85
CA GLU A 15 -6.88 -7.69 -7.88
C GLU A 15 -6.70 -7.16 -6.45
N PHE A 16 -5.64 -6.38 -6.20
CA PHE A 16 -5.36 -5.83 -4.88
C PHE A 16 -6.41 -4.79 -4.48
N SER A 17 -7.07 -5.02 -3.34
CA SER A 17 -8.08 -4.09 -2.85
C SER A 17 -7.45 -2.96 -2.04
N VAL A 18 -7.60 -1.73 -2.52
CA VAL A 18 -7.30 -0.49 -1.77
C VAL A 18 -8.53 0.06 -1.04
N SER A 19 -9.56 -0.76 -0.86
CA SER A 19 -10.77 -0.38 -0.13
C SER A 19 -10.48 -0.17 1.36
N LYS A 20 -11.30 0.69 1.99
CA LYS A 20 -11.17 1.02 3.42
C LYS A 20 -11.16 -0.25 4.26
N ALA A 21 -10.12 -0.41 5.08
CA ALA A 21 -10.04 -1.49 6.05
C ALA A 21 -11.09 -1.33 7.15
N ALA A 22 -11.60 -2.44 7.71
CA ALA A 22 -12.55 -2.45 8.80
C ALA A 22 -11.90 -2.30 10.19
N SER A 23 -10.56 -2.43 10.26
CA SER A 23 -9.79 -2.26 11.49
C SER A 23 -8.37 -1.73 11.23
N SER A 24 -7.72 -1.21 12.26
CA SER A 24 -6.30 -0.81 12.22
C SER A 24 -5.39 -1.97 11.84
N HIS A 25 -5.64 -3.17 12.39
CA HIS A 25 -4.86 -4.36 12.10
C HIS A 25 -4.98 -4.77 10.62
N GLU A 26 -6.20 -4.79 10.08
CA GLU A 26 -6.42 -5.09 8.66
C GLU A 26 -5.73 -4.05 7.74
N ALA A 27 -5.74 -2.77 8.12
CA ALA A 27 -5.04 -1.74 7.36
C ALA A 27 -3.52 -1.99 7.30
N GLU A 28 -2.92 -2.35 8.45
CA GLU A 28 -1.50 -2.67 8.55
C GLU A 28 -1.13 -3.94 7.77
N GLU A 29 -1.94 -5.00 7.85
CA GLU A 29 -1.73 -6.24 7.10
C GLU A 29 -1.84 -6.03 5.58
N LYS A 30 -2.83 -5.23 5.13
CA LYS A 30 -2.95 -4.85 3.72
C LYS A 30 -1.71 -4.09 3.26
N LEU A 31 -1.26 -3.10 4.02
CA LEU A 31 -0.06 -2.33 3.68
C LEU A 31 1.19 -3.21 3.62
N LEU A 32 1.38 -4.12 4.58
CA LEU A 32 2.53 -5.03 4.60
C LEU A 32 2.54 -5.98 3.39
N THR A 33 1.37 -6.54 3.06
CA THR A 33 1.21 -7.41 1.89
C THR A 33 1.50 -6.64 0.60
N HIS A 34 1.01 -5.41 0.50
CA HIS A 34 1.23 -4.55 -0.65
C HIS A 34 2.70 -4.17 -0.83
N LYS A 35 3.41 -3.84 0.27
CA LYS A 35 4.87 -3.57 0.25
C LYS A 35 5.69 -4.73 -0.33
N THR A 36 5.24 -5.96 -0.11
CA THR A 36 5.86 -7.14 -0.74
C THR A 36 5.69 -7.10 -2.27
N LEU A 37 4.51 -6.71 -2.76
CA LEU A 37 4.23 -6.55 -4.20
C LEU A 37 5.03 -5.39 -4.82
N VAL A 38 5.18 -4.26 -4.12
CA VAL A 38 6.04 -3.15 -4.53
C VAL A 38 7.50 -3.60 -4.68
N SER A 39 8.01 -4.38 -3.72
CA SER A 39 9.35 -4.97 -3.81
C SER A 39 9.53 -5.85 -5.05
N VAL A 40 8.54 -6.69 -5.37
CA VAL A 40 8.54 -7.50 -6.59
C VAL A 40 8.60 -6.63 -7.85
N VAL A 41 7.77 -5.59 -7.95
CA VAL A 41 7.76 -4.68 -9.10
C VAL A 41 9.08 -3.94 -9.27
N ASN A 42 9.67 -3.47 -8.17
CA ASN A 42 10.98 -2.81 -8.19
C ASN A 42 12.11 -3.75 -8.63
N SER A 43 12.04 -5.03 -8.26
CA SER A 43 13.03 -6.04 -8.68
C SER A 43 13.06 -6.29 -10.20
N PHE A 44 12.03 -5.86 -10.94
CA PHE A 44 12.01 -6.00 -12.39
C PHE A 44 13.01 -5.08 -13.08
N GLN A 45 13.39 -3.97 -12.47
CA GLN A 45 14.36 -3.04 -13.05
C GLN A 45 15.65 -3.75 -13.44
N GLU A 46 16.26 -4.50 -12.52
CA GLU A 46 17.49 -5.26 -12.77
C GLU A 46 17.32 -6.29 -13.90
N LYS A 47 16.17 -6.97 -13.95
CA LYS A 47 15.87 -7.97 -14.98
C LYS A 47 15.68 -7.34 -16.36
N ILE A 48 15.08 -6.16 -16.42
CA ILE A 48 14.84 -5.40 -17.65
C ILE A 48 16.16 -4.79 -18.13
N THR A 49 17.00 -4.26 -17.24
CA THR A 49 18.37 -3.82 -17.57
C THR A 49 19.20 -4.96 -18.15
N ALA A 50 19.19 -6.14 -17.53
CA ALA A 50 19.90 -7.30 -18.07
C ALA A 50 19.34 -7.78 -19.44
N LEU A 51 18.05 -7.53 -19.70
CA LEU A 51 17.44 -7.81 -21.01
C LEU A 51 17.87 -6.77 -22.05
N GLU A 52 17.91 -5.49 -21.68
CA GLU A 52 18.40 -4.38 -22.52
C GLU A 52 19.85 -4.62 -22.98
N GLU A 53 20.72 -5.07 -22.08
CA GLU A 53 22.11 -5.40 -22.43
C GLU A 53 22.19 -6.50 -23.49
N LYS A 54 21.35 -7.54 -23.37
CA LYS A 54 21.27 -8.62 -24.36
C LYS A 54 20.67 -8.13 -25.68
N ALA A 55 19.63 -7.30 -25.62
CA ALA A 55 19.02 -6.68 -26.79
C ALA A 55 20.06 -5.82 -27.55
N SER A 56 20.82 -5.01 -26.84
CA SER A 56 21.91 -4.18 -27.39
C SER A 56 23.01 -5.02 -28.05
N GLN A 57 23.36 -6.18 -27.49
CA GLN A 57 24.30 -7.11 -28.12
C GLN A 57 23.74 -7.71 -29.41
N LEU A 58 22.46 -8.11 -29.41
CA LEU A 58 21.79 -8.67 -30.57
C LEU A 58 21.62 -7.65 -31.71
N GLU A 59 21.37 -6.39 -31.37
CA GLU A 59 21.27 -5.30 -32.34
C GLU A 59 22.55 -5.08 -33.14
N LYS A 60 23.73 -5.32 -32.54
CA LYS A 60 25.04 -5.15 -33.23
C LYS A 60 25.22 -6.09 -34.42
N VAL A 61 24.55 -7.25 -34.41
CA VAL A 61 24.65 -8.28 -35.45
C VAL A 61 23.39 -8.37 -36.33
N SER A 62 22.40 -7.52 -36.08
CA SER A 62 21.11 -7.52 -36.76
C SER A 62 21.05 -6.49 -37.90
N ASN A 63 20.22 -6.75 -38.91
CA ASN A 63 19.88 -5.75 -39.93
C ASN A 63 18.99 -4.63 -39.35
N ASP A 64 18.85 -3.51 -40.08
CA ASP A 64 18.12 -2.33 -39.60
C ASP A 64 16.66 -2.60 -39.24
N ALA A 65 15.97 -3.45 -40.00
CA ALA A 65 14.57 -3.82 -39.73
C ALA A 65 14.43 -4.62 -38.42
N SER A 66 15.31 -5.59 -38.20
CA SER A 66 15.38 -6.36 -36.96
C SER A 66 15.79 -5.48 -35.79
N LYS A 67 16.75 -4.57 -35.97
CA LYS A 67 17.15 -3.56 -34.97
C LYS A 67 15.97 -2.73 -34.50
N ALA A 68 15.24 -2.12 -35.44
CA ALA A 68 14.06 -1.31 -35.11
C ALA A 68 12.98 -2.12 -34.37
N THR A 69 12.84 -3.40 -34.69
CA THR A 69 11.90 -4.30 -33.99
C THR A 69 12.34 -4.61 -32.56
N ILE A 70 13.65 -4.86 -32.35
CA ILE A 70 14.23 -5.10 -31.03
C ILE A 70 14.09 -3.86 -30.16
N SER A 71 14.51 -2.68 -30.63
CA SER A 71 14.44 -1.43 -29.86
C SER A 71 12.99 -1.07 -29.50
N ARG A 72 12.04 -1.29 -30.43
CA ARG A 72 10.61 -1.07 -30.15
C ARG A 72 10.10 -2.02 -29.06
N SER A 73 10.44 -3.30 -29.16
CA SER A 73 10.04 -4.30 -28.16
C SER A 73 10.59 -3.96 -26.78
N MET A 74 11.85 -3.51 -26.72
CA MET A 74 12.49 -3.11 -25.48
C MET A 74 11.86 -1.85 -24.87
N THR A 75 11.54 -0.85 -25.71
CA THR A 75 10.77 0.33 -25.33
C THR A 75 9.42 -0.05 -24.68
N THR A 76 8.70 -1.01 -25.27
CA THR A 76 7.42 -1.50 -24.72
C THR A 76 7.59 -2.13 -23.33
N VAL A 77 8.65 -2.89 -23.09
CA VAL A 77 8.93 -3.49 -21.77
C VAL A 77 9.19 -2.43 -20.71
N TRP A 78 10.01 -1.43 -21.03
CA TRP A 78 10.28 -0.30 -20.13
C TRP A 78 9.01 0.48 -19.78
N GLN A 79 8.24 0.88 -20.80
CA GLN A 79 6.98 1.61 -20.60
C GLN A 79 6.00 0.82 -19.72
N ARG A 80 5.91 -0.49 -19.93
CA ARG A 80 5.05 -1.35 -19.13
C ARG A 80 5.51 -1.42 -17.67
N TRP A 81 6.82 -1.54 -17.42
CA TRP A 81 7.37 -1.53 -16.05
C TRP A 81 7.11 -0.19 -15.35
N THR A 82 7.34 0.94 -16.03
CA THR A 82 7.04 2.27 -15.48
C THR A 82 5.57 2.40 -15.09
N ARG A 83 4.65 1.90 -15.92
CA ARG A 83 3.22 1.88 -15.58
C ARG A 83 2.94 1.05 -14.32
N LEU A 84 3.52 -0.15 -14.21
CA LEU A 84 3.34 -1.01 -13.04
C LEU A 84 3.89 -0.35 -11.77
N GLN A 85 5.06 0.27 -11.86
CA GLN A 85 5.66 1.00 -10.73
C GLN A 85 4.75 2.14 -10.27
N ASN A 86 4.22 2.95 -11.19
CA ASN A 86 3.31 4.04 -10.86
C ASN A 86 2.04 3.55 -10.16
N VAL A 87 1.42 2.48 -10.68
CA VAL A 87 0.21 1.89 -10.06
C VAL A 87 0.52 1.35 -8.66
N ALA A 88 1.65 0.64 -8.50
CA ALA A 88 2.06 0.12 -7.20
C ALA A 88 2.27 1.26 -6.20
N GLN A 89 3.01 2.31 -6.56
CA GLN A 89 3.28 3.45 -5.66
C GLN A 89 2.00 4.20 -5.29
N GLU A 90 1.07 4.40 -6.22
CA GLU A 90 -0.20 5.06 -5.93
C GLU A 90 -1.05 4.24 -4.96
N GLN A 91 -1.13 2.92 -5.17
CA GLN A 91 -1.83 2.03 -4.25
C GLN A 91 -1.16 1.98 -2.87
N GLU A 92 0.18 1.95 -2.81
CA GLU A 92 0.94 1.96 -1.55
C GLU A 92 0.60 3.23 -0.75
N LYS A 93 0.60 4.39 -1.41
CA LYS A 93 0.25 5.66 -0.78
C LYS A 93 -1.16 5.64 -0.17
N ILE A 94 -2.16 5.14 -0.91
CA ILE A 94 -3.54 5.03 -0.40
C ILE A 94 -3.59 4.16 0.86
N LEU A 95 -2.83 3.07 0.90
CA LEU A 95 -2.77 2.17 2.06
C LEU A 95 -2.02 2.79 3.24
N GLU A 96 -0.94 3.54 2.98
CA GLU A 96 -0.22 4.29 4.00
C GLU A 96 -1.11 5.36 4.63
N ASP A 97 -1.86 6.11 3.83
CA ASP A 97 -2.83 7.10 4.29
C ASP A 97 -3.91 6.42 5.16
N ALA A 98 -4.44 5.27 4.73
CA ALA A 98 -5.42 4.51 5.51
C ALA A 98 -4.88 4.06 6.89
N VAL A 99 -3.63 3.63 6.96
CA VAL A 99 -2.98 3.27 8.24
C VAL A 99 -2.83 4.50 9.14
N GLN A 100 -2.49 5.67 8.59
CA GLN A 100 -2.41 6.91 9.37
C GLN A 100 -3.79 7.36 9.88
N GLU A 101 -4.84 7.22 9.07
CA GLU A 101 -6.21 7.50 9.51
C GLU A 101 -6.62 6.62 10.70
N TRP A 102 -6.30 5.32 10.65
CA TRP A 102 -6.58 4.39 11.75
C TRP A 102 -5.83 4.74 13.04
N LYS A 103 -4.55 5.12 12.92
CA LYS A 103 -3.77 5.62 14.06
C LYS A 103 -4.43 6.85 14.68
N GLY A 104 -4.77 7.84 13.85
CA GLY A 104 -5.44 9.06 14.32
C GLY A 104 -6.82 8.80 14.92
N PHE A 105 -7.54 7.78 14.46
CA PHE A 105 -8.80 7.35 15.05
C PHE A 105 -8.61 6.71 16.43
N ASN A 106 -7.66 5.78 16.55
CA ASN A 106 -7.35 5.13 17.83
C ASN A 106 -6.90 6.14 18.90
N ASP A 107 -6.05 7.09 18.54
CA ASP A 107 -5.62 8.17 19.43
C ASP A 107 -6.79 9.01 19.94
N LYS A 108 -7.80 9.25 19.10
CA LYS A 108 -9.02 9.99 19.49
C LYS A 108 -9.88 9.16 20.44
N ILE A 109 -10.02 7.86 20.19
CA ILE A 109 -10.73 6.95 21.11
C ILE A 109 -10.04 6.95 22.47
N GLU A 110 -8.73 6.75 22.52
CA GLU A 110 -7.97 6.71 23.77
C GLU A 110 -8.16 7.99 24.59
N LYS A 111 -8.02 9.16 23.94
CA LYS A 111 -8.25 10.46 24.59
C LYS A 111 -9.68 10.61 25.11
N ALA A 112 -10.68 10.15 24.35
CA ALA A 112 -12.07 10.20 24.76
C ALA A 112 -12.34 9.28 25.95
N THR A 113 -11.78 8.06 25.95
CA THR A 113 -11.87 7.12 27.08
C THR A 113 -11.27 7.73 28.34
N ILE A 114 -10.06 8.30 28.26
CA ILE A 114 -9.42 8.99 29.41
C ILE A 114 -10.30 10.13 29.92
N ALA A 115 -10.88 10.95 29.03
CA ALA A 115 -11.76 12.05 29.43
C ALA A 115 -13.03 11.55 30.13
N ILE A 116 -13.62 10.44 29.66
CA ILE A 116 -14.78 9.81 30.30
C ILE A 116 -14.41 9.30 31.70
N ASP A 117 -13.29 8.59 31.85
CA ASP A 117 -12.82 8.05 33.13
C ASP A 117 -12.57 9.18 34.15
N GLN A 118 -11.98 10.28 33.71
CA GLN A 118 -11.77 11.48 34.55
C GLN A 118 -13.08 12.13 34.99
N LEU A 119 -14.10 12.16 34.12
CA LEU A 119 -15.42 12.70 34.49
C LEU A 119 -16.15 11.77 35.46
N GLN A 120 -16.09 10.46 35.25
CA GLN A 120 -16.69 9.47 36.14
C GLN A 120 -16.06 9.50 37.55
N GLY A 121 -14.74 9.63 37.65
CA GLY A 121 -14.04 9.78 38.93
C GLY A 121 -14.34 11.09 39.67
N ARG A 122 -14.95 12.08 39.02
CA ARG A 122 -15.36 13.37 39.60
C ARG A 122 -16.83 13.44 39.97
N LEU A 123 -17.63 12.42 39.64
CA LEU A 123 -19.01 12.36 40.11
C LEU A 123 -18.99 12.14 41.63
N PRO A 124 -19.64 12.99 42.44
CA PRO A 124 -19.79 12.71 43.85
C PRO A 124 -20.51 11.37 43.98
N GLU A 125 -20.02 10.46 44.84
CA GLU A 125 -20.85 9.36 45.32
C GLU A 125 -22.16 10.00 45.76
N SER A 126 -23.28 9.57 45.16
CA SER A 126 -24.57 10.14 45.50
C SER A 126 -24.79 9.92 46.99
N SER A 127 -24.57 10.96 47.79
CA SER A 127 -25.04 11.07 49.17
C SER A 127 -26.55 11.06 49.13
N VAL A 128 -27.12 9.87 48.97
CA VAL A 128 -28.48 9.58 49.36
C VAL A 128 -28.44 9.34 50.86
N GLU A 129 -28.30 10.41 51.64
CA GLU A 129 -28.69 10.37 53.05
C GLU A 129 -29.85 11.33 53.26
N LYS A 130 -31.03 10.74 53.09
CA LYS A 130 -32.36 11.11 53.57
C LYS A 130 -32.44 12.47 54.27
N ALA A 131 -33.16 13.39 53.63
CA ALA A 131 -33.98 14.36 54.33
C ALA A 131 -35.08 13.62 55.11
N SER A 132 -34.78 13.21 56.34
CA SER A 132 -35.80 12.84 57.33
C SER A 132 -36.36 14.13 57.95
N LYS A 133 -37.66 14.27 57.77
CA LYS A 133 -38.55 15.35 58.23
C LYS A 133 -38.50 15.57 59.75
N THR A 134 -38.71 16.84 60.12
CA THR A 134 -39.56 17.35 61.20
C THR A 134 -39.32 16.84 62.62
N GLU A 135 -38.86 17.74 63.50
CA GLU A 135 -39.58 18.19 64.71
C GLU A 135 -39.09 19.57 65.15
#